data_AF-A0A9Q4GIE0-F1
#
_entry.id   AF-A0A9Q4GIE0-F1
#
_cell.length_a   1.000
_cell.length_b   1.000
_cell.length_c   1.000
_cell.angle_alpha   90.00
_cell.angle_beta   90.00
_cell.angle_gamma   90.00
#
_symmetry.space_group_name_H-M   'P 1'
#
loop_
_entity.id
_entity.type
_entity.pdbx_description
1 polymer ?
#
loop_
_entity_poly.entity_id
_entity_poly.type
_entity_poly.pdbx_seq_one_letter_code
_entity_poly.pdbx_strand_id
1 'polypeptide(L)'
;MPRTTSTLPNDIHQLVEGSIKAGVFENKSDAIRHAIRQYFEDDEDARIAAAVRLYEEDEISLGKAARLAEVPRQEMPEILREHGVEVRLGPEDMDDAEDEIEAARKLNE
;
A
#
# COMPACT_ATOMS: atom_id res chain seq x y z
N MET A 1 2.90 1.56 -15.46
CA MET A 1 3.43 1.29 -14.10
C MET A 1 4.67 2.14 -13.88
N PRO A 2 4.85 2.74 -12.70
CA PRO A 2 6.08 3.45 -12.35
C PRO A 2 7.28 2.51 -12.50
N ARG A 3 8.43 3.06 -12.91
CA ARG A 3 9.68 2.33 -13.08
C ARG A 3 10.66 2.79 -12.02
N THR A 4 11.23 1.83 -11.31
CA THR A 4 12.28 2.09 -10.31
C THR A 4 13.53 1.32 -10.71
N THR A 5 14.69 1.96 -10.54
CA THR A 5 16.00 1.32 -10.66
C THR A 5 16.55 1.13 -9.26
N SER A 6 16.97 -0.09 -8.93
CA SER A 6 17.50 -0.42 -7.61
C SER A 6 18.82 -1.18 -7.75
N THR A 7 19.71 -1.02 -6.77
CA THR A 7 20.91 -1.85 -6.63
C THR A 7 20.63 -2.95 -5.63
N LEU A 8 20.95 -4.19 -5.99
CA LEU A 8 20.75 -5.36 -5.12
C LEU A 8 22.11 -5.95 -4.73
N PRO A 9 22.23 -6.52 -3.51
CA PRO A 9 23.33 -7.39 -3.16
C PRO A 9 23.51 -8.52 -4.19
N ASN A 10 24.77 -8.91 -4.43
CA ASN A 10 25.12 -9.86 -5.51
C ASN A 10 24.52 -11.26 -5.30
N ASP A 11 24.44 -11.72 -4.06
CA ASP A 11 23.78 -12.96 -3.67
C ASP A 11 22.29 -12.95 -4.01
N ILE A 12 21.57 -11.88 -3.67
CA ILE A 12 20.16 -11.70 -4.01
C ILE A 12 19.97 -11.68 -5.52
N HIS A 13 20.83 -10.97 -6.25
CA HIS A 13 20.79 -10.97 -7.71
C HIS A 13 20.93 -12.37 -8.31
N GLN A 14 21.87 -13.19 -7.80
CA GLN A 14 22.07 -14.56 -8.24
C GLN A 14 20.86 -15.45 -7.94
N LEU A 15 20.21 -15.29 -6.78
CA LEU A 15 18.99 -16.02 -6.44
C LEU A 15 17.84 -15.67 -7.40
N VAL A 16 17.65 -14.39 -7.72
CA VAL A 16 16.65 -13.94 -8.69
C VAL A 16 16.94 -14.55 -10.08
N GLU A 17 18.18 -14.49 -10.56
CA GLU A 17 18.56 -15.10 -11.84
C GLU A 17 18.33 -16.61 -11.86
N GLY A 18 18.67 -17.31 -10.78
CA GLY A 18 18.42 -18.74 -10.63
C GLY A 18 16.94 -19.09 -10.65
N SER A 19 16.11 -18.32 -9.95
CA SER A 19 14.66 -18.53 -9.90
C SER A 19 13.97 -18.36 -11.26
N ILE A 20 14.44 -17.42 -12.09
CA ILE A 20 13.94 -17.24 -13.47
C ILE A 20 14.31 -18.43 -14.34
N LYS A 21 15.57 -18.89 -14.27
CA LYS A 21 16.03 -20.08 -15.01
C LYS A 21 15.30 -21.36 -14.60
N ALA A 22 14.89 -21.44 -13.34
CA ALA A 22 14.08 -22.54 -12.81
C ALA A 22 12.59 -22.45 -13.20
N GLY A 23 12.15 -21.36 -13.82
CA GLY A 23 10.75 -21.14 -14.22
C GLY A 23 9.83 -20.73 -13.08
N VAL A 24 10.36 -20.31 -11.93
CA VAL A 24 9.57 -19.81 -10.78
C VAL A 24 8.98 -18.44 -11.07
N PHE A 25 9.76 -17.57 -11.74
CA PHE A 25 9.33 -16.23 -12.15
C PHE A 25 9.58 -16.02 -13.63
N GLU A 26 8.71 -15.25 -14.28
CA GLU A 26 8.85 -14.97 -15.71
C GLU A 26 10.05 -14.07 -16.00
N ASN A 27 10.34 -13.12 -15.11
CA ASN A 27 11.41 -12.15 -15.24
C ASN A 27 11.72 -11.47 -13.88
N LYS A 28 12.74 -10.59 -13.86
CA LYS A 28 13.17 -9.87 -12.65
C LYS A 28 12.07 -9.01 -12.03
N SER A 29 11.27 -8.33 -12.87
CA SER A 29 10.21 -7.45 -12.38
C SER A 29 9.09 -8.27 -11.73
N ASP A 30 8.80 -9.45 -12.25
CA ASP A 30 7.85 -10.38 -11.65
C ASP A 30 8.33 -10.87 -10.27
N ALA A 31 9.59 -11.31 -10.18
CA ALA A 31 10.20 -11.72 -8.92
C ALA A 31 10.17 -10.60 -7.86
N ILE A 32 10.56 -9.38 -8.23
CA ILE A 32 10.55 -8.23 -7.30
C ILE A 32 9.13 -7.89 -6.87
N ARG A 33 8.18 -7.84 -7.81
CA ARG A 33 6.78 -7.54 -7.49
C ARG A 33 6.20 -8.58 -6.52
N HIS A 34 6.49 -9.85 -6.75
CA HIS A 34 6.07 -10.93 -5.88
C HIS A 34 6.64 -10.77 -4.47
N ALA A 35 7.95 -10.54 -4.35
CA ALA A 35 8.61 -10.36 -3.06
C ALA A 35 8.08 -9.15 -2.27
N ILE A 36 7.94 -7.99 -2.91
CA ILE A 36 7.42 -6.79 -2.25
C ILE A 36 5.96 -6.98 -1.83
N ARG A 37 5.14 -7.62 -2.66
CA ARG A 37 3.74 -7.90 -2.31
C ARG A 37 3.67 -8.80 -1.08
N GLN A 38 4.40 -9.92 -1.09
CA GLN A 38 4.45 -10.85 0.03
C GLN A 38 4.91 -10.17 1.32
N TYR A 39 5.91 -9.28 1.24
CA TYR A 39 6.33 -8.48 2.40
C TYR A 39 5.18 -7.69 3.04
N PHE A 40 4.38 -6.97 2.26
CA PHE A 40 3.24 -6.19 2.79
C PHE A 40 2.00 -7.04 3.11
N GLU A 41 1.90 -8.27 2.59
CA GLU A 41 0.87 -9.23 2.99
C GLU A 41 1.21 -9.87 4.34
N ASP A 42 2.50 -10.11 4.60
CA ASP A 42 2.98 -10.76 5.83
C ASP A 42 3.27 -9.76 6.97
N ASP A 43 3.51 -8.48 6.66
CA ASP A 43 3.89 -7.43 7.61
C ASP A 43 2.83 -6.31 7.63
N GLU A 44 1.77 -6.56 8.42
CA GLU A 44 0.65 -5.64 8.59
C GLU A 44 1.10 -4.28 9.17
N ASP A 45 2.00 -4.29 10.15
CA ASP A 45 2.52 -3.07 10.77
C ASP A 45 3.24 -2.19 9.74
N ALA A 46 4.07 -2.77 8.88
CA ALA A 46 4.75 -2.04 7.81
C ALA A 46 3.75 -1.48 6.78
N ARG A 47 2.69 -2.23 6.47
CA ARG A 47 1.63 -1.79 5.55
C ARG A 47 0.83 -0.62 6.14
N ILE A 48 0.43 -0.72 7.41
CA ILE A 48 -0.26 0.36 8.14
C ILE A 48 0.63 1.60 8.20
N ALA A 49 1.90 1.46 8.60
CA ALA A 49 2.83 2.57 8.70
C ALA A 49 3.01 3.31 7.36
N ALA A 50 3.10 2.58 6.25
CA ALA A 50 3.16 3.17 4.92
C ALA A 50 1.89 3.95 4.57
N ALA A 51 0.71 3.39 4.85
CA ALA A 51 -0.57 4.06 4.60
C ALA A 51 -0.76 5.32 5.45
N VAL A 52 -0.39 5.26 6.73
CA VAL A 52 -0.41 6.41 7.66
C VAL A 52 0.50 7.53 7.13
N ARG A 53 1.73 7.19 6.72
CA ARG A 53 2.68 8.17 6.20
C ARG A 53 2.18 8.87 4.94
N LEU A 54 1.62 8.12 3.99
CA LEU A 54 1.06 8.68 2.76
C LEU A 54 -0.12 9.62 3.06
N TYR A 55 -0.96 9.28 4.04
CA TYR A 55 -2.05 10.15 4.47
C TYR A 55 -1.53 11.43 5.13
N GLU A 56 -0.58 11.31 6.05
CA GLU A 56 0.06 12.43 6.75
C GLU A 56 0.69 13.45 5.78
N GLU A 57 1.22 12.97 4.64
CA GLU A 57 1.82 13.81 3.59
C GLU A 57 0.82 14.39 2.57
N ASP A 58 -0.48 14.20 2.80
CA ASP A 58 -1.54 14.66 1.88
C ASP A 58 -1.42 14.02 0.48
N GLU A 59 -0.84 12.82 0.38
CA GLU A 59 -0.69 12.11 -0.90
C GLU A 59 -1.91 11.23 -1.24
N ILE A 60 -2.71 10.87 -0.23
CA ILE A 60 -3.88 10.00 -0.38
C ILE A 60 -5.02 10.37 0.57
N SER A 61 -6.26 10.11 0.15
CA SER A 61 -7.44 10.20 1.02
C SER A 61 -7.41 9.24 2.22
N LEU A 62 -8.24 9.54 3.22
CA LEU A 62 -8.54 8.62 4.33
C LEU A 62 -9.05 7.26 3.85
N GLY A 63 -9.91 7.26 2.81
CA GLY A 63 -10.45 6.02 2.24
C GLY A 63 -9.38 5.19 1.54
N LYS A 64 -8.47 5.85 0.82
CA LYS A 64 -7.34 5.21 0.16
C LYS A 64 -6.33 4.68 1.17
N ALA A 65 -6.09 5.40 2.27
CA ALA A 65 -5.25 4.95 3.37
C ALA A 65 -5.81 3.66 4.01
N ALA A 66 -7.12 3.63 4.32
CA ALA A 66 -7.77 2.44 4.86
C ALA A 66 -7.65 1.23 3.90
N ARG A 67 -7.83 1.46 2.60
CA ARG A 67 -7.71 0.44 1.56
C ARG A 67 -6.29 -0.11 1.47
N LEU A 68 -5.27 0.74 1.56
CA LEU A 68 -3.86 0.33 1.52
C LEU A 68 -3.43 -0.37 2.81
N ALA A 69 -3.97 0.02 3.95
CA ALA A 69 -3.75 -0.63 5.24
C ALA A 69 -4.49 -1.98 5.37
N GLU A 70 -5.45 -2.26 4.47
CA GLU A 70 -6.38 -3.40 4.51
C GLU A 70 -7.25 -3.43 5.77
N VAL A 71 -7.64 -2.25 6.25
CA VAL A 71 -8.51 -2.10 7.42
C VAL A 71 -9.87 -1.53 7.01
N PRO A 72 -10.94 -1.80 7.79
CA PRO A 72 -12.21 -1.13 7.58
C PRO A 72 -12.06 0.40 7.63
N ARG A 73 -12.74 1.11 6.71
CA ARG A 73 -12.66 2.58 6.64
C ARG A 73 -13.00 3.26 7.97
N GLN A 74 -13.91 2.67 8.75
CA GLN A 74 -14.31 3.22 10.05
C GLN A 74 -13.19 3.15 11.11
N GLU A 75 -12.24 2.23 10.96
CA GLU A 75 -11.13 2.01 11.91
C GLU A 75 -9.93 2.91 11.61
N MET A 76 -9.72 3.30 10.34
CA MET A 76 -8.59 4.14 9.94
C MET A 76 -8.44 5.46 10.74
N PRO A 77 -9.51 6.21 11.08
CA PRO A 77 -9.40 7.38 11.96
C PRO A 77 -8.80 7.10 13.34
N GLU A 78 -9.03 5.91 13.90
CA GLU A 78 -8.45 5.51 15.19
C GLU A 78 -6.97 5.16 15.02
N ILE A 79 -6.64 4.37 14.00
CA ILE A 79 -5.26 4.03 13.66
C ILE A 79 -4.40 5.29 13.43
N LEU A 80 -4.92 6.29 12.71
CA LEU A 80 -4.23 7.57 12.52
C LEU A 80 -3.95 8.27 13.86
N ARG A 81 -4.94 8.32 14.76
CA ARG A 81 -4.77 8.93 16.09
C ARG A 81 -3.74 8.19 16.94
N GLU A 82 -3.69 6.87 16.89
CA GLU A 82 -2.69 6.05 17.57
C GLU A 82 -1.27 6.35 17.07
N HIS A 83 -1.14 6.71 15.80
CA HIS A 83 0.13 7.13 15.18
C HIS A 83 0.42 8.64 15.32
N GLY A 84 -0.41 9.38 16.07
CA GLY A 84 -0.22 10.82 16.31
C GLY A 84 -0.59 11.71 15.13
N VAL A 85 -1.33 11.18 14.15
CA VAL A 85 -1.78 11.90 12.96
C VAL A 85 -3.21 12.40 13.17
N GLU A 86 -3.44 13.70 12.92
CA GLU A 86 -4.77 14.30 13.04
C GLU A 86 -5.67 13.89 11.87
N VAL A 87 -6.93 13.55 12.17
CA VAL A 87 -7.91 13.19 11.15
C VAL A 87 -8.50 14.45 10.55
N ARG A 88 -8.37 14.61 9.23
CA ARG A 88 -8.92 15.74 8.49
C ARG A 88 -10.44 15.62 8.33
N LEU A 89 -11.13 16.76 8.30
CA LEU A 89 -12.58 16.82 8.14
C LEU A 89 -12.96 17.16 6.71
N GLY A 90 -13.55 16.20 6.01
CA GLY A 90 -14.03 16.34 4.63
C GLY A 90 -12.97 15.95 3.59
N PRO A 91 -13.39 15.73 2.33
CA PRO A 91 -12.50 15.39 1.23
C PRO A 91 -11.60 16.57 0.85
N GLU A 92 -10.35 16.30 0.50
CA GLU A 92 -9.39 17.33 0.11
C GLU A 92 -9.59 17.79 -1.33
N ASP A 93 -9.97 16.84 -2.20
CA ASP A 93 -10.23 17.08 -3.61
C ASP A 93 -11.44 16.26 -4.12
N MET A 94 -11.65 16.32 -5.44
CA MET A 94 -12.76 15.61 -6.08
C MET A 94 -12.56 14.09 -6.12
N ASP A 95 -11.32 13.61 -6.25
CA ASP A 95 -11.02 12.17 -6.30
C ASP A 95 -11.27 11.57 -4.90
N ASP A 96 -10.86 12.29 -3.86
CA ASP A 96 -11.18 12.00 -2.47
C ASP A 96 -12.69 11.95 -2.24
N ALA A 97 -13.43 12.95 -2.74
CA ALA A 97 -14.88 12.99 -2.61
C ALA A 97 -15.56 11.81 -3.34
N GLU A 98 -15.05 11.39 -4.49
CA GLU A 98 -15.55 10.22 -5.22
C GLU A 98 -15.30 8.92 -4.46
N ASP A 99 -14.10 8.74 -3.88
CA ASP A 99 -13.75 7.60 -3.03
C ASP A 99 -14.68 7.55 -1.79
N GLU A 100 -15.02 8.70 -1.18
CA GLU A 100 -15.97 8.77 -0.07
C GLU A 100 -17.40 8.36 -0.48
N ILE A 101 -17.86 8.82 -1.66
CA ILE A 101 -19.18 8.45 -2.20
C ILE A 101 -19.25 6.96 -2.52
N GLU A 102 -18.20 6.38 -3.14
CA GLU A 102 -18.14 4.96 -3.44
C GLU A 102 -18.20 4.12 -2.16
N ALA A 103 -17.42 4.50 -1.14
CA ALA A 103 -17.44 3.84 0.15
C ALA A 103 -18.82 3.91 0.83
N ALA A 104 -19.48 5.08 0.79
CA ALA A 104 -20.82 5.25 1.34
C ALA A 104 -21.88 4.40 0.61
N ARG A 105 -21.73 4.18 -0.70
CA ARG A 105 -22.64 3.30 -1.47
C ARG A 105 -22.49 1.83 -1.06
N LYS A 106 -21.26 1.34 -0.85
CA LYS A 106 -21.00 -0.06 -0.46
C LYS A 106 -21.49 -0.42 0.95
N LEU A 107 -21.74 0.56 1.82
CA LEU A 107 -22.29 0.33 3.16
C LEU A 107 -23.81 0.13 3.17
N ASN A 108 -24.50 0.40 2.06
CA ASN A 108 -25.96 0.32 1.94
C ASN A 108 -26.44 -0.86 1.06
N GLU A 109 -25.53 -1.78 0.74
CA GLU A 109 -25.78 -3.02 -0.01
C GLU A 109 -25.52 -4.24 0.89
#